data_AF-A0AAP9ZBK8-F1
#
_entry.id   AF-A0AAP9ZBK8-F1
#
_cell.length_a   1.000
_cell.length_b   1.000
_cell.length_c   1.000
_cell.angle_alpha   90.00
_cell.angle_beta   90.00
_cell.angle_gamma   90.00
#
_symmetry.space_group_name_H-M   'P 1'
#
loop_
_entity.id
_entity.type
_entity.pdbx_description
1 polymer ?
#
loop_
_entity_poly.entity_id
_entity_poly.type
_entity_poly.pdbx_seq_one_letter_code
_entity_poly.pdbx_strand_id
1 'polypeptide(L)'
;MGKFYSHGTGKLEKELEISTLAVMNVTENTTYHLSTQQTIDNPNSEQSRVDSYFHHFQQDRTSLLPQVLYLVADGSCSRTRYLQSVVALGLH
;
A
#
# COMPACT_ATOMS: atom_id res chain seq x y z
N MET A 1 19.40 -0.54 -8.28
CA MET A 1 18.32 0.47 -8.31
C MET A 1 17.04 -0.25 -8.68
N GLY A 2 15.92 0.08 -8.04
CA GLY A 2 14.62 -0.54 -8.27
C GLY A 2 13.99 -0.14 -9.62
N LYS A 3 12.68 -0.31 -9.71
CA LYS A 3 11.86 0.20 -10.80
C LYS A 3 10.60 0.86 -10.23
N PHE A 4 10.04 1.82 -10.94
CA PHE A 4 8.72 2.39 -10.66
C PHE A 4 7.80 2.25 -11.87
N TYR A 5 6.48 2.28 -11.65
CA TYR A 5 5.52 2.23 -12.74
C TYR A 5 5.12 3.64 -13.18
N SER A 6 5.54 4.03 -14.38
CA SER A 6 5.17 5.31 -14.98
C SER A 6 3.83 5.19 -15.70
N HIS A 7 2.81 5.88 -15.20
CA HIS A 7 1.51 5.94 -15.86
C HIS A 7 1.56 6.69 -17.19
N GLY A 8 2.47 7.67 -17.33
CA GLY A 8 2.62 8.45 -18.56
C GLY A 8 3.21 7.65 -19.72
N THR A 9 4.13 6.71 -19.43
CA THR A 9 4.75 5.84 -20.44
C THR A 9 4.15 4.43 -20.47
N GLY A 10 3.32 4.09 -19.48
CA GLY A 10 2.66 2.79 -19.33
C GLY A 10 3.63 1.64 -19.03
N LYS A 11 4.86 1.95 -18.58
CA LYS A 11 5.95 0.98 -18.44
C LYS A 11 6.70 1.16 -17.13
N LEU A 12 7.47 0.12 -16.80
CA LEU A 12 8.41 0.16 -15.69
C LEU A 12 9.68 0.90 -16.11
N GLU A 13 10.03 1.92 -15.35
CA GLU A 13 11.22 2.73 -15.54
C GLU A 13 12.19 2.53 -14.37
N LYS A 14 13.48 2.73 -14.63
CA LYS A 14 14.55 2.47 -13.65
C LYS A 14 14.64 3.64 -12.67
N GLU A 15 13.88 3.55 -11.58
CA GLU A 15 13.91 4.52 -10.48
C GLU A 15 13.50 3.87 -9.16
N LEU A 16 13.22 4.68 -8.14
CA LEU A 16 12.87 4.24 -6.80
C LEU A 16 11.35 4.30 -6.61
N GLU A 17 10.73 3.14 -6.41
CA GLU A 17 9.35 3.06 -5.91
C GLU A 17 9.35 2.71 -4.43
N ILE A 18 8.55 3.44 -3.65
CA ILE A 18 8.41 3.24 -2.22
C ILE A 18 6.93 3.16 -1.85
N SER A 19 6.60 2.20 -0.99
CA SER A 19 5.32 2.12 -0.30
C SER A 19 5.48 2.70 1.11
N THR A 20 4.60 3.64 1.49
CA THR A 20 4.61 4.28 2.81
C THR A 20 3.25 4.11 3.46
N LEU A 21 3.27 3.70 4.73
CA LEU A 21 2.10 3.56 5.58
C LEU A 21 2.15 4.63 6.68
N ALA A 22 0.99 5.22 6.94
CA ALA A 22 0.82 6.18 8.01
C ALA A 22 -0.56 6.02 8.64
N VAL A 23 -0.67 6.38 9.91
CA VAL A 23 -1.92 6.37 10.67
C VAL A 23 -2.33 7.80 10.95
N MET A 24 -3.55 8.17 10.57
CA MET A 24 -4.09 9.51 10.80
C MET A 24 -5.10 9.49 11.96
N ASN A 25 -4.85 10.31 12.97
CA ASN A 25 -5.87 10.73 13.91
C ASN A 25 -6.66 11.87 13.26
N VAL A 26 -7.88 11.57 12.79
CA VAL A 26 -8.74 12.53 12.09
C VAL A 26 -9.22 13.64 13.03
N THR A 27 -9.47 13.33 14.31
CA THR A 27 -9.95 14.29 15.30
C THR A 27 -8.89 15.34 15.62
N GLU A 28 -7.63 14.91 15.78
CA GLU A 28 -6.50 15.79 16.09
C GLU A 28 -5.78 16.30 14.84
N ASN A 29 -6.26 15.94 13.64
CA ASN A 29 -5.62 16.23 12.36
C ASN A 29 -4.10 15.95 12.34
N THR A 30 -3.70 14.84 12.98
CA THR A 30 -2.29 14.48 13.17
C THR A 30 -2.02 13.14 12.53
N THR A 31 -0.92 13.04 11.78
CA THR A 31 -0.52 11.83 11.07
C THR A 31 0.79 11.31 11.64
N TYR A 32 0.83 10.00 11.90
CA TYR A 32 1.99 9.30 12.40
C TYR A 32 2.53 8.38 11.30
N HIS A 33 3.82 8.51 11.00
CA HIS A 33 4.50 7.54 10.15
C HIS A 33 4.49 6.17 10.82
N LEU A 34 4.17 5.13 10.05
CA LEU A 34 4.18 3.76 10.52
C LEU A 34 5.36 2.98 9.93
N SER A 35 5.49 3.01 8.61
CA SER A 35 6.46 2.19 7.90
C SER A 35 6.69 2.68 6.49
N THR A 36 7.90 2.46 5.98
CA THR A 36 8.28 2.79 4.61
C THR A 36 9.18 1.69 4.08
N GLN A 37 8.80 1.13 2.93
CA GLN A 37 9.52 0.04 2.29
C GLN A 37 9.68 0.30 0.79
N GLN A 38 10.85 -0.04 0.25
CA GLN A 38 11.05 -0.03 -1.20
C GLN A 38 10.23 -1.16 -1.83
N THR A 39 9.45 -0.84 -2.86
CA THR A 39 8.73 -1.84 -3.64
C THR A 39 9.67 -2.42 -4.69
N ILE A 40 10.05 -3.69 -4.50
CA ILE A 40 10.95 -4.41 -5.41
C ILE A 40 10.11 -5.33 -6.29
N ASP A 41 10.17 -5.12 -7.61
CA ASP A 41 9.55 -6.05 -8.55
C ASP A 41 10.25 -7.41 -8.49
N ASN A 42 9.47 -8.47 -8.29
CA ASN A 42 9.93 -9.83 -8.50
C ASN A 42 9.54 -10.27 -9.92
N PRO A 43 10.49 -10.43 -10.86
CA PRO A 43 10.19 -10.78 -12.24
C PRO A 43 9.55 -12.18 -12.39
N ASN A 44 9.64 -13.02 -11.36
CA ASN A 44 9.05 -14.36 -11.34
C ASN A 44 7.70 -14.41 -10.62
N SER A 45 7.13 -13.26 -10.25
CA SER A 45 5.87 -13.14 -9.52
C SER A 45 4.76 -12.65 -10.41
N GLU A 46 3.61 -13.32 -10.36
CA GLU A 46 2.36 -12.86 -10.98
C GLU A 46 1.64 -11.79 -10.14
N GLN A 47 2.23 -11.36 -9.01
CA GLN A 47 1.65 -10.34 -8.15
C GLN A 47 1.76 -8.96 -8.80
N SER A 48 0.68 -8.20 -8.74
CA SER A 48 0.71 -6.79 -9.13
C SER A 48 1.42 -5.94 -8.07
N ARG A 49 1.80 -4.71 -8.44
CA ARG A 49 2.35 -3.74 -7.47
C ARG A 49 1.36 -3.40 -6.35
N VAL A 50 0.08 -3.33 -6.68
CA VAL A 50 -0.99 -3.11 -5.68
C VAL A 50 -1.02 -4.26 -4.66
N ASP A 51 -0.81 -5.50 -5.10
CA ASP A 51 -0.68 -6.64 -4.18
C ASP A 51 0.56 -6.50 -3.29
N SER A 52 1.67 -5.95 -3.81
CA SER A 52 2.87 -5.68 -3.02
C SER A 52 2.65 -4.61 -1.95
N TYR A 53 1.90 -3.54 -2.25
CA TYR A 53 1.52 -2.54 -1.25
C TYR A 53 0.61 -3.13 -0.17
N PHE A 54 -0.32 -3.99 -0.57
CA PHE A 54 -1.20 -4.67 0.38
C PHE A 54 -0.43 -5.65 1.27
N HIS A 55 0.54 -6.38 0.72
CA HIS A 55 1.42 -7.26 1.49
C HIS A 55 2.21 -6.47 2.53
N HIS A 56 2.79 -5.33 2.16
CA HIS A 56 3.44 -4.42 3.10
C HIS A 56 2.49 -4.02 4.24
N PHE A 57 1.25 -3.64 3.91
CA PHE A 57 0.22 -3.35 4.92
C PHE A 57 -0.06 -4.54 5.86
N GLN A 58 -0.17 -5.76 5.32
CA GLN A 58 -0.42 -6.97 6.12
C GLN A 58 0.70 -7.28 7.11
N GLN A 59 1.96 -7.03 6.72
CA GLN A 59 3.13 -7.24 7.58
C GLN A 59 3.11 -6.32 8.80
N ASP A 60 2.72 -5.06 8.60
CA ASP A 60 2.75 -4.03 9.65
C ASP A 60 1.41 -3.88 10.39
N ARG A 61 0.38 -4.64 9.97
CA ARG A 61 -0.96 -4.62 10.56
C ARG A 61 -0.95 -4.91 12.06
N THR A 62 -0.06 -5.78 12.52
CA THR A 62 0.04 -6.15 13.95
C THR A 62 0.47 -4.98 14.83
N SER A 63 1.07 -3.94 14.25
CA SER A 63 1.44 -2.71 14.95
C SER A 63 0.28 -1.70 15.04
N LEU A 64 -0.86 -1.96 14.38
CA LEU A 64 -2.02 -1.06 14.43
C LEU A 64 -2.81 -1.24 15.71
N LEU A 65 -3.31 -0.12 16.24
CA LEU A 65 -4.28 -0.13 17.32
C LEU A 65 -5.62 -0.72 16.82
N PRO A 66 -6.36 -1.48 17.66
CA PRO A 66 -7.64 -2.07 17.28
C PRO A 66 -8.70 -1.07 16.78
N GLN A 67 -8.55 0.21 17.12
CA GLN A 67 -9.42 1.30 16.70
C GLN A 67 -9.20 1.79 15.26
N VAL A 68 -8.15 1.32 14.57
CA VAL A 68 -7.89 1.65 13.17
C VAL A 68 -8.77 0.78 12.27
N LEU A 69 -9.88 1.35 11.82
CA LEU A 69 -10.89 0.64 11.02
C LEU A 69 -10.91 1.04 9.54
N TYR A 70 -10.45 2.23 9.20
CA TYR A 70 -10.52 2.76 7.85
C TYR A 70 -9.15 2.71 7.17
N LEU A 71 -9.10 2.18 5.95
CA LEU A 71 -7.91 2.21 5.12
C LEU A 71 -8.10 3.19 3.96
N VAL A 72 -7.27 4.23 3.92
CA VAL A 72 -7.27 5.20 2.84
C VAL A 72 -6.12 4.87 1.90
N ALA A 73 -6.45 4.71 0.61
CA ALA A 73 -5.48 4.51 -0.46
C ALA A 73 -5.84 5.39 -1.66
N ASP A 74 -4.89 5.60 -2.56
CA ASP A 74 -5.11 6.38 -3.78
C ASP A 74 -5.97 5.63 -4.82
N GLY A 75 -6.27 6.31 -5.93
CA GLY A 75 -7.07 5.73 -7.02
C GLY A 75 -6.46 4.49 -7.66
N SER A 76 -5.14 4.26 -7.55
CA SER A 76 -4.49 3.07 -8.11
C SER A 76 -4.93 1.79 -7.39
N CYS A 77 -5.37 1.90 -6.14
CA CYS A 77 -5.87 0.81 -5.29
C CYS A 77 -7.39 0.58 -5.40
N SER A 78 -8.09 1.23 -6.34
CA SER A 78 -9.55 1.14 -6.51
C SER A 78 -10.05 -0.19 -7.13
N ARG A 79 -9.16 -1.13 -7.45
CA ARG A 79 -9.52 -2.41 -8.09
C ARG A 79 -10.32 -3.30 -7.13
N THR A 80 -11.40 -3.92 -7.62
CA THR A 80 -12.31 -4.76 -6.82
C THR A 80 -11.59 -5.82 -5.98
N ARG A 81 -10.56 -6.47 -6.53
CA ARG A 81 -9.77 -7.47 -5.82
C ARG A 81 -9.09 -6.90 -4.57
N TYR A 82 -8.52 -5.70 -4.67
CA TYR A 82 -7.87 -5.03 -3.53
C TYR A 82 -8.91 -4.69 -2.46
N LEU A 83 -10.04 -4.09 -2.85
CA LEU A 83 -11.13 -3.76 -1.91
C LEU A 83 -11.67 -5.00 -1.19
N GLN A 84 -11.84 -6.12 -1.90
CA GLN A 84 -12.24 -7.39 -1.29
C GLN A 84 -11.22 -7.87 -0.27
N SER A 85 -9.92 -7.74 -0.55
CA SER A 85 -8.86 -8.09 0.40
C SER A 85 -8.88 -7.18 1.65
N VAL A 86 -9.14 -5.88 1.50
CA VAL A 86 -9.28 -4.94 2.63
C VAL A 86 -10.46 -5.32 3.52
N VAL A 87 -11.63 -5.56 2.93
CA VAL A 87 -12.85 -5.95 3.66
C VAL A 87 -12.69 -7.31 4.34
N ALA A 88 -11.98 -8.27 3.72
CA ALA A 88 -11.67 -9.55 4.33
C ALA A 88 -10.81 -9.43 5.61
N LEU A 89 -10.09 -8.32 5.78
CA LEU A 89 -9.37 -8.00 7.02
C LEU A 89 -10.23 -7.25 8.04
N GLY A 90 -11.53 -7.04 7.78
CA GLY A 90 -12.43 -6.30 8.66
C GLY A 90 -12.20 -4.79 8.67
N LEU A 91 -11.61 -4.25 7.60
CA LEU A 91 -11.43 -2.81 7.40
C LEU A 91 -12.51 -2.24 6.46
N HIS A 92 -12.64 -0.93 6.49
CA HIS A 92 -13.54 -0.12 5.67
C HIS A 92 -12.78 0.74 4.66
#